data_AF-A0A2K3LX63-F1
#
_entry.id   AF-A0A2K3LX63-F1
#
_cell.length_a   1.000
_cell.length_b   1.000
_cell.length_c   1.000
_cell.angle_alpha   90.00
_cell.angle_beta   90.00
_cell.angle_gamma   90.00
#
_symmetry.space_group_name_H-M   'P 1'
#
loop_
_entity.id
_entity.type
_entity.pdbx_description
1 polymer ?
#
loop_
_entity_poly.entity_id
_entity_poly.type
_entity_poly.pdbx_seq_one_letter_code
_entity_poly.pdbx_strand_id
1 'polypeptide(L)'
;MGFFSGMIIGIAIGITLIIAFAKQESTRSKRRTDLAKTIAKFARLTVEDSRKLLPENFYPSWVLTWLNSLLDKIWPFVDEAASELIKNNVEPILEQYRPLILSSLTFSTLTLGTVAPQFTGISIVEEGSGPTGVTMEFDMQWDGNPNIVLDIKTRVGVVLPVQWLENPP
;
A
#
# COMPACT_ATOMS: atom_id res chain seq x y z
N MET A 1 72.79 -30.54 26.43
CA MET A 1 72.30 -29.52 25.47
C MET A 1 70.83 -29.71 25.05
N GLY A 2 70.26 -30.93 25.06
CA GLY A 2 68.89 -31.17 24.54
C GLY A 2 67.70 -30.64 25.38
N PHE A 3 67.89 -30.40 26.69
CA PHE A 3 66.80 -29.92 27.56
C PHE A 3 66.40 -28.46 27.27
N PHE A 4 67.39 -27.57 27.11
CA PHE A 4 67.15 -26.16 26.79
C PHE A 4 66.56 -25.98 25.39
N SER A 5 66.99 -26.78 24.41
CA SER A 5 66.40 -26.73 23.06
C SER A 5 64.94 -27.18 23.06
N GLY A 6 64.58 -28.22 23.82
CA GLY A 6 63.20 -28.68 23.95
C GLY A 6 62.29 -27.65 24.61
N MET A 7 62.79 -26.94 25.63
CA MET A 7 62.02 -25.90 26.34
C MET A 7 61.70 -24.70 25.43
N ILE A 8 62.67 -24.24 24.63
CA ILE A 8 62.47 -23.13 23.69
C ILE A 8 61.45 -23.50 22.61
N ILE A 9 61.54 -24.73 22.07
CA ILE A 9 60.58 -25.22 21.05
C ILE A 9 59.18 -25.34 21.64
N GLY A 10 59.04 -25.86 22.86
CA GLY A 10 57.75 -25.97 23.55
C GLY A 10 57.08 -24.61 23.78
N ILE A 11 57.85 -23.59 24.20
CA ILE A 11 57.35 -22.22 24.40
C ILE A 11 56.92 -21.61 23.06
N ALA A 12 57.72 -21.78 22.00
CA ALA A 12 57.38 -21.26 20.68
C ALA A 12 56.08 -21.87 20.12
N ILE A 13 55.89 -23.19 20.29
CA ILE A 13 54.66 -23.87 19.89
C ILE A 13 53.46 -23.39 20.72
N GLY A 14 53.64 -23.25 22.04
CA GLY A 14 52.60 -22.73 22.94
C GLY A 14 52.12 -21.33 22.55
N ILE A 15 53.05 -20.41 22.29
CA ILE A 15 52.72 -19.04 21.85
C ILE A 15 52.01 -19.05 20.50
N THR A 16 52.47 -19.89 19.56
CA THR A 16 51.85 -20.01 18.23
C THR A 16 50.42 -20.52 18.31
N LEU A 17 50.16 -21.51 19.18
CA LEU A 17 48.81 -22.03 19.42
C LEU A 17 47.90 -20.98 20.05
N ILE A 18 48.39 -20.21 21.03
CA ILE A 18 47.61 -19.12 21.65
C ILE A 18 47.21 -18.07 20.62
N ILE A 19 48.14 -17.65 19.75
CA ILE A 19 47.85 -16.66 18.70
C ILE A 19 46.84 -17.21 17.68
N ALA A 20 46.97 -18.49 17.30
CA ALA A 20 46.04 -19.14 16.38
C ALA A 20 44.62 -19.21 16.95
N PHE A 21 44.48 -19.64 18.21
CA PHE A 21 43.19 -19.68 18.90
C PHE A 21 42.57 -18.28 19.06
N ALA A 22 43.36 -17.28 19.47
CA ALA A 22 42.89 -15.90 19.61
C ALA A 22 42.41 -15.31 18.26
N LYS A 23 43.13 -15.60 17.17
CA LYS A 23 42.75 -15.15 15.82
C LYS A 23 41.51 -15.87 15.31
N GLN A 24 41.34 -17.15 15.62
CA GLN A 24 40.16 -17.94 15.24
C GLN A 24 38.90 -17.47 15.96
N GLU A 25 39.00 -17.15 17.26
CA GLU A 25 37.90 -16.59 18.05
C GLU A 25 37.50 -15.18 17.57
N SER A 26 38.49 -14.33 17.31
CA SER A 26 38.32 -13.01 16.68
C SER A 26 37.61 -13.09 15.32
N THR A 27 37.98 -14.08 14.50
CA THR A 27 37.40 -14.28 13.16
C THR A 27 35.95 -14.78 13.24
N ARG A 28 35.63 -15.63 14.22
CA ARG A 28 34.26 -16.11 14.45
C ARG A 28 33.33 -14.99 14.92
N SER A 29 33.85 -14.07 15.74
CA SER A 29 33.11 -12.89 16.21
C SER A 29 32.84 -11.89 15.07
N LYS A 30 33.85 -11.62 14.23
CA LYS A 30 33.73 -10.71 13.07
C LYS A 30 32.61 -11.13 12.11
N ARG A 31 32.49 -12.42 11.78
CA ARG A 31 31.43 -12.93 10.89
C ARG A 31 30.02 -12.67 11.45
N ARG A 32 29.82 -12.81 12.77
CA ARG A 32 28.52 -12.54 13.40
C ARG A 32 28.23 -11.05 13.43
N THR A 33 29.23 -10.22 13.71
CA THR A 33 29.05 -8.78 13.68
C THR A 33 28.83 -8.25 12.27
N ASP A 34 29.40 -8.87 11.24
CA ASP A 34 29.20 -8.44 9.86
C ASP A 34 27.82 -8.80 9.34
N LEU A 35 27.31 -10.01 9.66
CA LEU A 35 25.91 -10.37 9.39
C LEU A 35 24.95 -9.46 10.15
N ALA A 36 25.19 -9.22 11.44
CA ALA A 36 24.36 -8.33 12.25
C ALA A 36 24.42 -6.88 11.76
N LYS A 37 25.59 -6.39 11.32
CA LYS A 37 25.74 -5.07 10.69
C LYS A 37 25.05 -5.00 9.34
N THR A 38 25.09 -6.05 8.54
CA THR A 38 24.37 -6.11 7.27
C THR A 38 22.87 -6.12 7.52
N ILE A 39 22.36 -6.96 8.43
CA ILE A 39 20.95 -6.98 8.81
C ILE A 39 20.52 -5.65 9.45
N ALA A 40 21.35 -5.05 10.31
CA ALA A 40 21.08 -3.74 10.89
C ALA A 40 21.15 -2.61 9.86
N LYS A 41 22.01 -2.72 8.84
CA LYS A 41 22.01 -1.81 7.69
C LYS A 41 20.75 -2.00 6.86
N PHE A 42 20.35 -3.24 6.55
CA PHE A 42 19.09 -3.57 5.85
C PHE A 42 17.84 -3.10 6.62
N ALA A 43 17.81 -3.29 7.94
CA ALA A 43 16.74 -2.82 8.81
C ALA A 43 16.72 -1.29 8.98
N ARG A 44 17.83 -0.62 8.64
CA ARG A 44 17.96 0.84 8.58
C ARG A 44 17.87 1.40 7.16
N LEU A 45 17.66 0.55 6.14
CA LEU A 45 17.40 1.04 4.79
C LEU A 45 16.03 1.72 4.84
N THR A 46 16.07 3.04 4.85
CA THR A 46 14.93 3.91 4.66
C THR A 46 14.42 3.79 3.23
N VAL A 47 13.17 4.19 3.03
CA VAL A 47 12.50 4.11 1.73
C VAL A 47 13.32 4.86 0.63
N GLU A 48 14.11 5.88 1.00
CA GLU A 48 14.99 6.62 0.09
C GLU A 48 16.13 5.78 -0.48
N ASP A 49 16.74 4.91 0.34
CA ASP A 49 17.75 3.97 -0.12
C ASP A 49 17.10 2.83 -0.92
N SER A 50 15.84 2.47 -0.61
CA SER A 50 15.08 1.52 -1.43
C SER A 50 14.76 2.10 -2.82
N ARG A 51 14.44 3.40 -2.92
CA ARG A 51 14.26 4.14 -4.19
C ARG A 51 15.55 4.32 -4.98
N LYS A 52 16.71 4.46 -4.31
CA LYS A 52 18.02 4.50 -4.97
C LYS A 52 18.49 3.13 -5.45
N LEU A 53 18.12 2.06 -4.75
CA LEU A 53 18.48 0.68 -5.08
C LEU A 53 17.50 0.01 -6.05
N LEU A 54 16.24 0.45 -6.07
CA LEU A 54 15.19 -0.04 -6.95
C LEU A 54 14.90 1.07 -7.97
N PRO A 55 15.43 0.96 -9.20
CA PRO A 55 14.96 1.80 -10.31
C PRO A 55 13.43 1.77 -10.36
N GLU A 56 12.78 2.82 -10.87
CA GLU A 56 11.31 2.86 -11.14
C GLU A 56 10.79 1.57 -11.83
N ASN A 57 11.67 0.88 -12.54
CA ASN A 57 11.45 -0.37 -13.26
C ASN A 57 11.28 -1.63 -12.37
N PHE A 58 11.48 -1.54 -11.05
CA PHE A 58 11.43 -2.67 -10.11
C PHE A 58 10.19 -2.69 -9.21
N TYR A 59 9.15 -1.91 -9.53
CA TYR A 59 7.82 -2.30 -9.07
C TYR A 59 7.49 -3.63 -9.76
N PRO A 60 7.27 -4.72 -9.00
CA PRO A 60 6.86 -5.94 -9.64
C PRO A 60 5.52 -5.64 -10.33
N SER A 61 5.48 -5.77 -11.66
CA SER A 61 4.26 -5.54 -12.46
C SER A 61 3.06 -6.36 -11.94
N TRP A 62 3.35 -7.47 -11.24
CA TRP A 62 2.34 -8.29 -10.59
C TRP A 62 1.57 -7.57 -9.47
N VAL A 63 2.13 -6.55 -8.79
CA VAL A 63 1.46 -5.87 -7.67
C VAL A 63 0.22 -5.13 -8.14
N LEU A 64 0.36 -4.30 -9.18
CA LEU A 64 -0.78 -3.61 -9.80
C LEU A 64 -1.78 -4.60 -10.40
N THR A 65 -1.28 -5.64 -11.08
CA THR A 65 -2.12 -6.68 -11.68
C THR A 65 -2.93 -7.44 -10.63
N TRP A 66 -2.30 -7.79 -9.51
CA TRP A 66 -2.94 -8.45 -8.38
C TRP A 66 -3.95 -7.53 -7.70
N LEU A 67 -3.60 -6.26 -7.50
CA LEU A 67 -4.47 -5.28 -6.86
C LEU A 67 -5.73 -5.04 -7.70
N ASN A 68 -5.57 -4.89 -9.02
CA ASN A 68 -6.70 -4.78 -9.95
C ASN A 68 -7.55 -6.06 -9.92
N SER A 69 -6.93 -7.24 -9.95
CA SER A 69 -7.65 -8.52 -9.86
C SER A 69 -8.40 -8.72 -8.53
N LEU A 70 -7.87 -8.18 -7.43
CA LEU A 70 -8.54 -8.19 -6.13
C LEU A 70 -9.74 -7.23 -6.17
N LEU A 71 -9.52 -6.01 -6.66
CA LEU A 71 -10.54 -4.99 -6.75
C LEU A 71 -11.71 -5.45 -7.62
N ASP A 72 -11.46 -6.07 -8.78
CA ASP A 72 -12.49 -6.66 -9.64
C ASP A 72 -13.39 -7.66 -8.90
N LYS A 73 -12.80 -8.46 -7.99
CA LYS A 73 -13.55 -9.48 -7.23
C LYS A 73 -14.37 -8.88 -6.11
N ILE A 74 -13.87 -7.82 -5.46
CA ILE A 74 -14.57 -7.17 -4.35
C ILE A 74 -15.49 -6.04 -4.81
N TRP A 75 -15.36 -5.61 -6.07
CA TRP A 75 -16.13 -4.51 -6.66
C TRP A 75 -17.63 -4.57 -6.40
N PRO A 76 -18.36 -5.70 -6.55
CA PRO A 76 -19.79 -5.72 -6.26
C PRO A 76 -20.13 -5.34 -4.81
N PHE A 77 -19.27 -5.69 -3.85
CA PHE A 77 -19.44 -5.30 -2.44
C PHE A 77 -19.04 -3.85 -2.19
N VAL A 78 -17.99 -3.38 -2.89
CA VAL A 78 -17.56 -1.98 -2.84
C VAL A 78 -18.63 -1.08 -3.44
N ASP A 79 -19.24 -1.48 -4.56
CA ASP A 79 -20.34 -0.77 -5.21
C ASP A 79 -21.54 -0.64 -4.28
N GLU A 80 -21.96 -1.74 -3.66
CA GLU A 80 -23.09 -1.73 -2.71
C GLU A 80 -22.81 -0.80 -1.52
N ALA A 81 -21.66 -0.94 -0.87
CA ALA A 81 -21.29 -0.14 0.28
C ALA A 81 -21.07 1.35 -0.06
N ALA A 82 -20.35 1.63 -1.15
CA ALA A 82 -20.13 3.00 -1.61
C ALA A 82 -21.44 3.65 -2.04
N SER A 83 -22.33 2.90 -2.68
CA SER A 83 -23.63 3.39 -3.08
C SER A 83 -24.49 3.76 -1.87
N GLU A 84 -24.52 2.91 -0.84
CA GLU A 84 -25.21 3.20 0.42
C GLU A 84 -24.62 4.42 1.13
N LEU A 85 -23.28 4.53 1.17
CA LEU A 85 -22.60 5.69 1.74
C LEU A 85 -22.94 6.99 0.99
N ILE A 86 -22.97 6.95 -0.35
CA ILE A 86 -23.34 8.11 -1.15
C ILE A 86 -24.79 8.51 -0.87
N LYS A 87 -25.73 7.56 -0.82
CA LYS A 87 -27.13 7.85 -0.45
C LYS A 87 -27.20 8.53 0.91
N ASN A 88 -26.58 7.93 1.93
CA ASN A 88 -26.63 8.46 3.30
C ASN A 88 -26.01 9.85 3.46
N ASN A 89 -24.97 10.18 2.69
CA ASN A 89 -24.32 11.49 2.76
C ASN A 89 -24.95 12.54 1.84
N VAL A 90 -25.48 12.14 0.68
CA VAL A 90 -25.97 13.06 -0.34
C VAL A 90 -27.47 13.34 -0.17
N GLU A 91 -28.29 12.40 0.29
CA GLU A 91 -29.71 12.66 0.60
C GLU A 91 -29.92 13.83 1.57
N PRO A 92 -29.21 13.97 2.71
CA PRO A 92 -29.40 15.10 3.60
C PRO A 92 -29.01 16.44 2.96
N ILE A 93 -28.02 16.44 2.05
CA ILE A 93 -27.63 17.63 1.29
C ILE A 93 -28.75 18.01 0.31
N LEU A 94 -29.28 17.03 -0.41
CA LEU A 94 -30.38 17.23 -1.36
C LEU A 94 -31.66 17.72 -0.67
N GLU A 95 -31.92 17.24 0.54
CA GLU A 95 -33.00 17.70 1.40
C GLU A 95 -32.82 19.16 1.84
N GLN A 96 -31.59 19.57 2.16
CA GLN A 96 -31.26 20.95 2.53
C GLN A 96 -31.47 21.94 1.38
N TYR A 97 -31.10 21.55 0.16
CA TYR A 97 -31.24 22.37 -1.04
C TYR A 97 -32.57 22.16 -1.77
N ARG A 98 -33.53 21.46 -1.15
CA ARG A 98 -34.82 21.13 -1.77
C ARG A 98 -35.58 22.41 -2.15
N PRO A 99 -35.93 22.60 -3.44
CA PRO A 99 -36.84 23.67 -3.86
C PRO A 99 -38.23 23.51 -3.24
N LEU A 100 -38.91 24.63 -2.96
CA LEU A 100 -40.23 24.65 -2.31
C LEU A 100 -41.34 23.84 -3.02
N ILE A 101 -41.12 23.53 -4.30
CA ILE A 101 -42.04 22.82 -5.19
C ILE A 101 -41.99 21.30 -4.95
N LEU A 102 -40.87 20.80 -4.42
CA LEU A 102 -40.66 19.38 -4.16
C LEU A 102 -41.09 19.01 -2.73
N SER A 103 -41.57 17.79 -2.57
CA SER A 103 -41.91 17.16 -1.29
C SER A 103 -40.83 16.22 -0.79
N SER A 104 -40.13 15.51 -1.69
CA SER A 104 -38.96 14.69 -1.36
C SER A 104 -38.06 14.46 -2.56
N LEU A 105 -36.76 14.33 -2.31
CA LEU A 105 -35.78 13.98 -3.33
C LEU A 105 -34.88 12.89 -2.75
N THR A 106 -35.12 11.66 -3.18
CA THR A 106 -34.50 10.44 -2.62
C THR A 106 -33.87 9.61 -3.72
N PHE A 107 -32.81 8.87 -3.42
CA PHE A 107 -32.22 7.97 -4.42
C PHE A 107 -32.98 6.65 -4.47
N SER A 108 -33.60 6.37 -5.62
CA SER A 108 -34.29 5.11 -5.86
C SER A 108 -33.26 3.99 -6.04
N THR A 109 -32.38 4.17 -7.01
CA THR A 109 -31.29 3.24 -7.33
C THR A 109 -30.03 4.05 -7.53
N LEU A 110 -28.94 3.64 -6.89
CA LEU A 110 -27.62 4.21 -7.10
C LEU A 110 -26.66 3.02 -7.17
N THR A 111 -25.98 2.90 -8.29
CA THR A 111 -24.87 1.97 -8.50
C THR A 111 -23.80 2.71 -9.29
N LEU A 112 -22.55 2.48 -8.93
CA LEU A 112 -21.35 2.93 -9.60
C LEU A 112 -21.11 2.12 -10.88
N GLY A 113 -21.78 0.99 -11.05
CA GLY A 113 -21.73 0.18 -12.25
C GLY A 113 -20.96 -1.12 -12.06
N THR A 114 -20.89 -1.93 -13.12
CA THR A 114 -20.29 -3.27 -13.10
C THR A 114 -18.79 -3.27 -13.35
N VAL A 115 -18.24 -2.15 -13.84
CA VAL A 115 -16.83 -2.02 -14.19
C VAL A 115 -16.06 -1.39 -13.04
N ALA A 116 -15.13 -2.16 -12.48
CA ALA A 116 -14.25 -1.69 -11.42
C ALA A 116 -13.19 -0.71 -11.96
N PRO A 117 -12.73 0.26 -11.15
CA PRO A 117 -11.63 1.12 -11.52
C PRO A 117 -10.32 0.35 -11.58
N GLN A 118 -9.40 0.83 -12.41
CA GLN A 118 -8.07 0.24 -12.56
C GLN A 118 -7.00 1.16 -11.98
N PHE A 119 -6.11 0.58 -11.18
CA PHE A 119 -4.89 1.26 -10.74
C PHE A 119 -3.85 1.21 -11.86
N THR A 120 -3.37 2.39 -12.23
CA THR A 120 -2.40 2.61 -13.31
C THR A 120 -1.01 2.96 -12.79
N GLY A 121 -0.90 3.46 -11.56
CA GLY A 121 0.35 3.86 -10.93
C GLY A 121 0.27 3.81 -9.41
N ILE A 122 1.41 3.58 -8.76
CA ILE A 122 1.57 3.66 -7.30
C ILE A 122 2.86 4.42 -7.03
N SER A 123 2.76 5.48 -6.23
CA SER A 123 3.86 6.35 -5.81
C SER A 123 3.94 6.31 -4.28
N ILE A 124 5.14 6.19 -3.70
CA ILE A 124 5.34 6.29 -2.24
C ILE A 124 5.94 7.65 -1.96
N VAL A 125 5.19 8.54 -1.32
CA VAL A 125 5.67 9.88 -1.00
C VAL A 125 6.27 9.87 0.40
N GLU A 126 7.56 10.16 0.47
CA GLU A 126 8.30 10.27 1.73
C GLU A 126 8.24 11.69 2.31
N GLU A 127 7.96 12.66 1.44
CA GLU A 127 7.87 14.07 1.78
C GLU A 127 6.51 14.34 2.45
N GLY A 128 6.50 14.42 3.77
CA GLY A 128 5.30 14.68 4.58
C GLY A 128 4.84 13.52 5.45
N SER A 129 5.37 12.32 5.25
CA SER A 129 5.22 11.23 6.21
C SER A 129 6.18 11.44 7.38
N GLY A 130 5.65 11.68 8.57
CA GLY A 130 6.45 11.70 9.80
C GLY A 130 7.20 10.37 10.01
N PRO A 131 8.08 10.26 11.04
CA PRO A 131 8.96 9.10 11.24
C PRO A 131 8.24 7.76 11.47
N THR A 132 6.91 7.75 11.55
CA THR A 132 6.06 6.58 11.81
C THR A 132 4.97 6.36 10.76
N GLY A 133 4.98 7.13 9.67
CA GLY A 133 3.97 7.06 8.61
C GLY A 133 4.57 6.64 7.27
N VAL A 134 3.74 6.06 6.40
CA VAL A 134 4.05 5.88 4.98
C VAL A 134 2.89 6.48 4.21
N THR A 135 3.19 7.45 3.35
CA THR A 135 2.18 8.04 2.47
C THR A 135 2.29 7.35 1.10
N MET A 136 1.18 6.84 0.60
CA MET A 136 1.09 6.18 -0.70
C MET A 136 0.07 6.90 -1.55
N GLU A 137 0.45 7.22 -2.77
CA GLU A 137 -0.41 7.79 -3.80
C GLU A 137 -0.73 6.71 -4.84
N PHE A 138 -1.99 6.68 -5.27
CA PHE A 138 -2.50 5.71 -6.22
C PHE A 138 -3.13 6.46 -7.39
N ASP A 139 -2.66 6.18 -8.61
CA ASP A 139 -3.26 6.69 -9.83
C ASP A 139 -4.35 5.73 -10.28
N MET A 140 -5.59 6.19 -10.29
CA MET A 140 -6.77 5.38 -10.59
C MET A 140 -7.50 5.95 -11.81
N GLN A 141 -7.84 5.07 -12.76
CA GLN A 141 -8.71 5.38 -13.89
C GLN A 141 -10.00 4.60 -13.77
N TRP A 142 -11.13 5.27 -14.03
CA TRP A 142 -12.44 4.67 -13.93
C TRP A 142 -13.28 5.01 -15.16
N ASP A 143 -13.58 3.98 -15.94
CA ASP A 143 -14.48 4.03 -17.10
C ASP A 143 -15.76 3.24 -16.77
N GLY A 144 -16.34 3.59 -15.62
CA GLY A 144 -17.51 2.92 -15.06
C GLY A 144 -18.79 3.20 -15.85
N ASN A 145 -19.80 2.36 -15.68
CA ASN A 145 -21.16 2.56 -16.18
C ASN A 145 -22.13 2.85 -15.01
N PRO A 146 -22.01 4.02 -14.35
CA PRO A 146 -22.86 4.34 -13.22
C PRO A 146 -24.32 4.44 -13.64
N ASN A 147 -25.22 3.99 -12.77
CA ASN A 147 -26.65 4.18 -12.94
C ASN A 147 -27.23 4.84 -11.69
N ILE A 148 -27.63 6.10 -11.86
CA ILE A 148 -28.16 6.94 -10.80
C ILE A 148 -29.60 7.29 -11.16
N VAL A 149 -30.54 6.80 -10.36
CA VAL A 149 -31.97 7.03 -10.47
C VAL A 149 -32.47 7.75 -9.23
N LEU A 150 -32.95 8.97 -9.43
CA LEU A 150 -33.53 9.83 -8.40
C LEU A 150 -35.05 9.77 -8.47
N ASP A 151 -35.69 9.52 -7.33
CA ASP A 151 -37.13 9.65 -7.18
C ASP A 151 -37.47 11.03 -6.64
N ILE A 152 -38.09 11.84 -7.49
CA ILE A 152 -38.54 13.19 -7.14
C ILE A 152 -40.02 13.15 -6.83
N LYS A 153 -40.41 13.37 -5.58
CA LYS A 153 -41.81 13.55 -5.20
C LYS A 153 -42.14 15.03 -5.17
N THR A 154 -43.14 15.44 -5.93
CA THR A 154 -43.65 16.81 -5.92
C THR A 154 -44.77 16.99 -4.88
N ARG A 155 -45.03 18.22 -4.44
CA ARG A 155 -46.15 18.53 -3.52
C ARG A 155 -47.54 18.22 -4.09
N VAL A 156 -47.64 18.08 -5.39
CA VAL A 156 -48.86 17.73 -6.12
C VAL A 156 -49.07 16.20 -6.24
N GLY A 157 -48.21 15.38 -5.62
CA GLY A 157 -48.34 13.92 -5.60
C GLY A 157 -47.77 13.20 -6.82
N VAL A 158 -47.13 13.93 -7.75
CA VAL A 158 -46.47 13.34 -8.92
C VAL A 158 -45.07 12.89 -8.51
N VAL A 159 -44.76 11.62 -8.76
CA VAL A 159 -43.41 11.04 -8.63
C VAL A 159 -42.78 10.99 -10.02
N LEU A 160 -41.61 11.61 -10.17
CA LEU A 160 -40.85 11.60 -11.42
C LEU A 160 -39.52 10.89 -11.16
N PRO A 161 -39.32 9.67 -11.71
CA PRO A 161 -38.01 9.05 -11.72
C PRO A 161 -37.14 9.75 -12.76
N VAL A 162 -36.01 10.32 -12.33
CA VAL A 162 -35.01 10.91 -13.22
C VAL A 162 -33.80 10.00 -13.23
N GLN A 163 -33.51 9.43 -14.39
CA GLN A 163 -32.30 8.64 -14.60
C GLN A 163 -31.26 9.51 -15.31
N TRP A 164 -30.04 9.50 -14.78
CA TRP A 164 -28.91 10.09 -15.48
C TRP A 164 -28.37 9.04 -16.47
N LEU A 165 -28.61 9.24 -17.77
CA LEU A 165 -28.05 8.41 -18.83
C LEU A 165 -26.82 9.13 -19.38
N GLU A 166 -25.65 8.54 -19.16
CA GLU A 166 -24.47 8.93 -19.92
C GLU A 166 -24.65 8.42 -21.35
N ASN A 167 -24.80 9.33 -22.31
CA ASN A 167 -24.90 8.99 -23.72
C ASN A 167 -23.60 8.30 -24.16
N PRO A 168 -23.64 7.08 -24.73
CA PRO A 168 -22.48 6.56 -25.42
C PRO A 168 -22.16 7.42 -26.66
N PRO A 169 -20.88 7.56 -27.04
CA PRO A 169 -20.46 8.33 -28.23
C PRO A 169 -21.03 7.79 -29.54
#